data_AF-E0ZJ20-F1
#
_entry.id   AF-E0ZJ20-F1
#
_cell.length_a   1.000
_cell.length_b   1.000
_cell.length_c   1.000
_cell.angle_alpha   90.00
_cell.angle_beta   90.00
_cell.angle_gamma   90.00
#
_symmetry.space_group_name_H-M   'P 1'
#
loop_
_entity.id
_entity.type
_entity.pdbx_description
1 polymer ?
#
loop_
_entity_poly.entity_id
_entity_poly.type
_entity_poly.pdbx_seq_one_letter_code
_entity_poly.pdbx_strand_id
1 'polypeptide(L)'
;FIGGKILYTLYMFVLPSFFSHHNVALRVILYIVSQLVCGWTLAFLFQLAHVVPEAAFPVVDSSDGRPKLHQGWAAMQVRTTTNFSTNSMLWTHLSGGLNYQIEHHLFPSVCHLYYPSIHSIVKETCKDFDVPYHSYPSFWTALKAHFLHLKKVGSENFELHLSG
;
A
#
# COMPACT_ATOMS: atom_id res chain seq x y z
N PHE A 1 -4.09 -12.01 -24.42
CA PHE A 1 -5.34 -11.63 -23.73
C PHE A 1 -6.31 -12.80 -23.56
N ILE A 2 -6.83 -13.40 -24.64
CA ILE A 2 -7.82 -14.51 -24.56
C ILE A 2 -7.23 -15.76 -23.87
N GLY A 3 -6.01 -16.17 -24.22
CA GLY A 3 -5.36 -17.34 -23.62
C GLY A 3 -5.22 -17.26 -22.09
N GLY A 4 -4.91 -16.06 -21.55
CA GLY A 4 -4.83 -15.86 -20.11
C GLY A 4 -6.18 -16.03 -19.40
N LYS A 5 -7.28 -15.56 -20.03
CA LYS A 5 -8.64 -15.77 -19.51
C LYS A 5 -9.03 -17.24 -19.53
N ILE A 6 -8.67 -17.97 -20.58
CA ILE A 6 -8.90 -19.43 -20.67
C ILE A 6 -8.13 -20.13 -19.55
N LEU A 7 -6.83 -19.87 -19.42
CA LEU A 7 -5.99 -20.48 -18.38
C LEU A 7 -6.53 -20.18 -16.97
N TYR A 8 -6.91 -18.93 -16.70
CA TYR A 8 -7.49 -18.53 -15.41
C TYR A 8 -8.78 -19.29 -15.09
N THR A 9 -9.71 -19.35 -16.05
CA THR A 9 -10.98 -20.08 -15.86
C THR A 9 -10.75 -21.56 -15.64
N LEU A 10 -9.82 -22.17 -16.40
CA LEU A 10 -9.45 -23.57 -16.22
C LEU A 10 -8.88 -23.81 -14.82
N TYR A 11 -7.95 -22.96 -14.37
CA TYR A 11 -7.30 -23.09 -13.07
C TYR A 11 -8.26 -22.83 -11.89
N MET A 12 -9.10 -21.81 -11.97
CA MET A 12 -9.94 -21.39 -10.84
C MET A 12 -11.25 -22.17 -10.71
N PHE A 13 -11.81 -22.68 -11.80
CA PHE A 13 -13.13 -23.32 -11.77
C PHE A 13 -13.12 -24.77 -12.26
N VAL A 14 -12.42 -25.07 -13.35
CA VAL A 14 -12.45 -26.42 -13.94
C VAL A 14 -11.59 -27.38 -13.14
N LEU A 15 -10.35 -27.02 -12.84
CA LEU A 15 -9.43 -27.85 -12.07
C LEU A 15 -10.00 -28.22 -10.69
N PRO A 16 -10.51 -27.28 -9.86
CA PRO A 16 -11.06 -27.63 -8.55
C PRO A 16 -12.34 -28.44 -8.65
N SER A 17 -13.08 -28.38 -9.76
CA SER A 17 -14.30 -29.17 -9.94
C SER A 17 -14.02 -30.67 -10.09
N PHE A 18 -12.81 -31.08 -10.46
CA PHE A 18 -12.42 -32.50 -10.49
C PHE A 18 -12.10 -33.05 -9.09
N PHE A 19 -11.65 -32.21 -8.16
CA PHE A 19 -11.20 -32.64 -6.83
C PHE A 19 -12.17 -32.28 -5.70
N SER A 20 -13.06 -31.30 -5.92
CA SER A 20 -13.99 -30.82 -4.90
C SER A 20 -15.29 -31.60 -4.90
N HIS A 21 -15.66 -32.12 -3.72
CA HIS A 21 -16.96 -32.77 -3.48
C HIS A 21 -18.12 -31.77 -3.31
N HIS A 22 -17.86 -30.46 -3.33
CA HIS A 22 -18.88 -29.44 -3.15
C HIS A 22 -19.70 -29.20 -4.43
N ASN A 23 -20.93 -28.71 -4.31
CA ASN A 23 -21.72 -28.33 -5.48
C ASN A 23 -21.18 -27.03 -6.14
N VAL A 24 -21.64 -26.74 -7.36
CA VAL A 24 -21.21 -25.56 -8.14
C VAL A 24 -21.46 -24.26 -7.39
N ALA A 25 -22.62 -24.12 -6.75
CA ALA A 25 -23.01 -22.89 -6.05
C ALA A 25 -22.03 -22.57 -4.90
N LEU A 26 -21.70 -23.57 -4.08
CA LEU A 26 -20.75 -23.40 -2.97
C LEU A 26 -19.36 -23.05 -3.48
N ARG A 27 -18.89 -23.64 -4.60
CA ARG A 27 -17.60 -23.28 -5.20
C ARG A 27 -17.56 -21.83 -5.69
N VAL A 28 -18.64 -21.36 -6.31
CA VAL A 28 -18.77 -19.95 -6.74
C VAL A 28 -18.75 -19.01 -5.52
N ILE A 29 -19.44 -19.36 -4.44
CA ILE A 29 -19.41 -18.59 -3.19
C ILE A 29 -18.00 -18.53 -2.62
N LEU A 30 -17.31 -19.68 -2.50
CA LEU A 30 -15.93 -19.74 -2.01
C LEU A 30 -14.97 -18.91 -2.88
N TYR A 31 -15.15 -18.94 -4.20
CA TYR A 31 -14.41 -18.08 -5.11
C TYR A 31 -14.66 -16.59 -4.82
N ILE A 32 -15.92 -16.17 -4.72
CA ILE A 32 -16.26 -14.76 -4.43
C ILE A 32 -15.64 -14.33 -3.09
N VAL A 33 -15.77 -15.14 -2.05
CA VAL A 33 -15.17 -14.87 -0.73
C VAL A 33 -13.66 -14.74 -0.86
N SER A 34 -12.99 -15.65 -1.58
CA SER A 34 -11.56 -15.56 -1.83
C SER A 34 -11.16 -14.27 -2.55
N GLN A 35 -11.92 -13.84 -3.55
CA GLN A 35 -11.66 -12.59 -4.27
C GLN A 35 -11.86 -11.37 -3.37
N LEU A 36 -12.91 -11.35 -2.55
CA LEU A 36 -13.15 -10.29 -1.59
C LEU A 36 -12.01 -10.22 -0.57
N VAL A 37 -11.64 -11.35 0.05
CA VAL A 37 -10.54 -11.39 1.03
C VAL A 37 -9.24 -10.91 0.41
N CYS A 38 -8.86 -11.41 -0.77
CA CYS A 38 -7.64 -11.01 -1.47
C CYS A 38 -7.67 -9.52 -1.84
N GLY A 39 -8.75 -9.07 -2.48
CA GLY A 39 -8.90 -7.69 -2.95
C GLY A 39 -8.90 -6.69 -1.79
N TRP A 40 -9.64 -6.94 -0.73
CA TRP A 40 -9.67 -6.07 0.45
C TRP A 40 -8.34 -6.07 1.20
N THR A 41 -7.69 -7.23 1.35
CA THR A 41 -6.37 -7.31 1.98
C THR A 41 -5.37 -6.44 1.22
N LEU A 42 -5.30 -6.60 -0.10
CA LEU A 42 -4.38 -5.84 -0.94
C LEU A 42 -4.70 -4.33 -0.90
N ALA A 43 -5.99 -3.98 -1.00
CA ALA A 43 -6.45 -2.59 -0.93
C ALA A 43 -5.98 -1.92 0.37
N PHE A 44 -6.20 -2.55 1.52
CA PHE A 44 -5.76 -1.99 2.79
C PHE A 44 -4.24 -1.90 2.87
N LEU A 45 -3.49 -2.95 2.52
CA LEU A 45 -2.01 -2.90 2.58
C LEU A 45 -1.42 -1.69 1.83
N PHE A 46 -1.94 -1.37 0.64
CA PHE A 46 -1.50 -0.19 -0.12
C PHE A 46 -2.02 1.13 0.45
N GLN A 47 -3.29 1.18 0.86
CA GLN A 47 -3.90 2.40 1.38
C GLN A 47 -3.27 2.84 2.70
N LEU A 48 -2.91 1.90 3.58
CA LEU A 48 -2.26 2.24 4.84
C LEU A 48 -0.88 2.87 4.66
N ALA A 49 -0.22 2.58 3.54
CA ALA A 49 1.09 3.16 3.24
C ALA A 49 0.99 4.56 2.63
N HIS A 50 -0.10 4.91 1.95
CA HIS A 50 -0.17 6.13 1.12
C HIS A 50 -1.39 7.04 1.39
N VAL A 51 -2.40 6.60 2.13
CA VAL A 51 -3.65 7.31 2.36
C VAL A 51 -3.87 7.46 3.87
N VAL A 52 -2.94 8.13 4.52
CA VAL A 52 -2.93 8.41 5.97
C VAL A 52 -2.49 9.86 6.19
N PRO A 53 -2.80 10.48 7.34
CA PRO A 53 -2.54 11.91 7.56
C PRO A 53 -1.10 12.36 7.35
N GLU A 54 -0.13 11.47 7.62
CA GLU A 54 1.30 11.75 7.52
C GLU A 54 1.85 11.58 6.10
N ALA A 55 1.15 10.87 5.22
CA ALA A 55 1.54 10.74 3.82
C ALA A 55 1.22 12.07 3.11
N ALA A 56 2.26 12.76 2.66
CA ALA A 56 2.11 14.01 1.94
C ALA A 56 1.52 13.81 0.54
N PHE A 57 0.66 14.73 0.12
CA PHE A 57 0.18 14.87 -1.25
C PHE A 57 0.78 16.14 -1.85
N PRO A 58 2.00 16.08 -2.42
CA PRO A 58 2.71 17.27 -2.87
C PRO A 58 1.97 17.96 -4.02
N VAL A 59 1.80 19.28 -3.90
CA VAL A 59 1.32 20.11 -5.00
C VAL A 59 2.50 20.44 -5.91
N VAL A 60 2.32 20.22 -7.21
CA VAL A 60 3.33 20.49 -8.21
C VAL A 60 3.29 21.97 -8.59
N ASP A 61 4.40 22.67 -8.42
CA ASP A 61 4.51 24.04 -8.93
C ASP A 61 4.62 23.99 -10.45
N SER A 62 3.69 24.66 -11.13
CA SER A 62 3.66 24.77 -12.59
C SER A 62 3.60 26.23 -13.07
N SER A 63 3.92 27.19 -12.19
CA SER A 63 3.83 28.62 -12.44
C SER A 63 4.66 29.12 -13.64
N ASP A 64 5.73 28.40 -14.00
CA ASP A 64 6.57 28.70 -15.16
C ASP A 64 6.30 27.81 -16.39
N GLY A 65 5.18 27.08 -16.38
CA GLY A 65 4.80 26.14 -17.44
C GLY A 65 5.55 24.81 -17.40
N ARG A 66 6.41 24.55 -16.40
CA ARG A 66 7.07 23.26 -16.19
C ARG A 66 6.76 22.74 -14.78
N PRO A 67 6.22 21.51 -14.66
CA PRO A 67 5.95 20.93 -13.35
C PRO A 67 7.27 20.69 -12.59
N LYS A 68 7.41 21.31 -11.42
CA LYS A 68 8.57 21.16 -10.53
C LYS A 68 8.14 20.64 -9.17
N LEU A 69 8.95 19.71 -8.65
CA LEU A 69 8.93 19.27 -7.27
C LEU A 69 10.24 19.71 -6.63
N HIS A 70 10.17 20.49 -5.55
CA HIS A 70 11.34 21.08 -4.90
C HIS A 70 12.14 20.11 -4.01
N GLN A 71 11.84 18.81 -4.07
CA GLN A 71 12.45 17.80 -3.20
C GLN A 71 13.12 16.71 -4.04
N GLY A 72 14.22 16.16 -3.54
CA GLY A 72 14.89 15.01 -4.16
C GLY A 72 13.99 13.77 -4.18
N TRP A 73 14.19 12.89 -5.16
CA TRP A 73 13.38 11.68 -5.35
C TRP A 73 13.26 10.82 -4.07
N ALA A 74 14.38 10.56 -3.39
CA ALA A 74 14.37 9.73 -2.18
C ALA A 74 13.57 10.38 -1.03
N ALA A 75 13.76 11.67 -0.80
CA ALA A 75 13.00 12.42 0.21
C ALA A 75 11.50 12.43 -0.11
N MET A 76 11.15 12.51 -1.40
CA MET A 76 9.76 12.39 -1.85
C MET A 76 9.17 11.03 -1.50
N GLN A 77 9.87 9.93 -1.77
CA GLN A 77 9.39 8.58 -1.44
C GLN A 77 9.10 8.44 0.06
N VAL A 78 9.97 8.97 0.93
CA VAL A 78 9.78 8.92 2.38
C VAL A 78 8.59 9.77 2.82
N ARG A 79 8.39 10.96 2.24
CA ARG A 79 7.34 11.90 2.65
C ARG A 79 5.95 11.50 2.19
N THR A 80 5.83 10.81 1.06
CA THR A 80 4.53 10.37 0.49
C THR A 80 4.16 8.94 0.88
N THR A 81 4.95 8.33 1.76
CA THR A 81 4.80 6.94 2.17
C THR A 81 4.95 6.80 3.67
N THR A 82 4.20 5.88 4.27
CA THR A 82 4.37 5.50 5.66
C THR A 82 4.54 3.99 5.77
N ASN A 83 5.22 3.58 6.83
CA ASN A 83 5.33 2.18 7.22
C ASN A 83 4.32 1.82 8.31
N PHE A 84 4.13 0.52 8.56
CA PHE A 84 3.36 0.04 9.71
C PHE A 84 3.94 -1.27 10.24
N SER A 85 3.82 -1.54 11.53
CA SER A 85 4.23 -2.82 12.13
C SER A 85 5.66 -3.27 11.74
N THR A 86 6.61 -2.34 11.68
CA THR A 86 8.01 -2.53 11.21
C THR A 86 8.90 -3.40 12.09
N ASN A 87 8.32 -4.17 13.01
CA ASN A 87 9.00 -5.20 13.81
C ASN A 87 8.17 -6.49 13.91
N SER A 88 7.11 -6.62 13.10
CA SER A 88 6.22 -7.78 13.13
C SER A 88 6.56 -8.74 12.01
N MET A 89 7.11 -9.90 12.35
CA MET A 89 7.34 -10.99 11.40
C MET A 89 6.05 -11.46 10.73
N LEU A 90 4.93 -11.46 11.48
CA LEU A 90 3.61 -11.79 10.95
C LEU A 90 3.22 -10.86 9.80
N TRP A 91 3.27 -9.54 10.02
CA TRP A 91 2.89 -8.57 8.99
C TRP A 91 3.91 -8.50 7.86
N THR A 92 5.20 -8.71 8.16
CA THR A 92 6.24 -8.80 7.13
C THR A 92 5.98 -9.94 6.15
N HIS A 93 5.60 -11.11 6.65
CA HIS A 93 5.27 -12.25 5.80
C HIS A 93 3.92 -12.07 5.09
N LEU A 94 2.86 -11.74 5.85
CA LEU A 94 1.50 -11.63 5.32
C LEU A 94 1.35 -10.55 4.25
N SER A 95 2.08 -9.44 4.40
CA SER A 95 2.08 -8.34 3.43
C SER A 95 3.09 -8.52 2.29
N GLY A 96 3.94 -9.55 2.33
CA GLY A 96 5.06 -9.69 1.39
C GLY A 96 6.08 -8.55 1.48
N GLY A 97 6.24 -7.95 2.67
CA GLY A 97 7.16 -6.84 2.93
C GLY A 97 6.59 -5.43 2.75
N LEU A 98 5.33 -5.28 2.34
CA LEU A 98 4.69 -3.96 2.12
C LEU A 98 4.47 -3.16 3.41
N ASN A 99 4.68 -3.78 4.57
CA ASN A 99 4.71 -3.08 5.86
C ASN A 99 5.96 -2.17 6.01
N TYR A 100 6.97 -2.35 5.13
CA TYR A 100 8.16 -1.52 4.93
C TYR A 100 8.11 -0.81 3.56
N GLN A 101 7.02 -0.12 3.27
CA GLN A 101 6.80 0.51 1.96
C GLN A 101 7.83 1.61 1.64
N ILE A 102 8.35 2.33 2.64
CA ILE A 102 9.41 3.32 2.44
C ILE A 102 10.66 2.63 1.86
N GLU A 103 11.09 1.52 2.48
CA GLU A 103 12.27 0.76 2.03
C GLU A 103 12.01 0.09 0.69
N HIS A 104 10.79 -0.38 0.42
CA HIS A 104 10.38 -0.93 -0.86
C HIS A 104 10.58 0.08 -2.01
N HIS A 105 10.17 1.34 -1.81
CA HIS A 105 10.34 2.39 -2.83
C HIS A 105 11.78 2.86 -2.98
N LEU A 106 12.54 2.93 -1.89
CA LEU A 106 13.95 3.32 -1.92
C LEU A 106 14.85 2.24 -2.52
N PHE A 107 14.54 0.96 -2.29
CA PHE A 107 15.35 -0.19 -2.67
C PHE A 107 14.52 -1.30 -3.34
N PRO A 108 13.90 -1.03 -4.49
CA PRO A 108 12.97 -1.97 -5.15
C PRO A 108 13.65 -3.27 -5.61
N SER A 109 14.97 -3.25 -5.79
CA SER A 109 15.76 -4.43 -6.17
C SER A 109 16.21 -5.29 -4.98
N VAL A 110 15.98 -4.84 -3.74
CA VAL A 110 16.36 -5.58 -2.53
C VAL A 110 15.21 -6.47 -2.08
N CYS A 111 15.52 -7.73 -1.74
CA CYS A 111 14.54 -8.67 -1.20
C CYS A 111 13.97 -8.16 0.13
N HIS A 112 12.65 -8.27 0.30
CA HIS A 112 11.94 -7.77 1.48
C HIS A 112 12.39 -8.38 2.81
N LEU A 113 13.04 -9.54 2.79
CA LEU A 113 13.65 -10.15 3.98
C LEU A 113 14.75 -9.27 4.60
N TYR A 114 15.34 -8.35 3.84
CA TYR A 114 16.35 -7.42 4.33
C TYR A 114 15.77 -6.09 4.83
N TYR A 115 14.50 -5.79 4.57
CA TYR A 115 13.87 -4.54 5.01
C TYR A 115 13.92 -4.36 6.55
N PRO A 116 13.74 -5.41 7.39
CA PRO A 116 13.94 -5.30 8.84
C PRO A 116 15.34 -4.85 9.28
N SER A 117 16.37 -5.06 8.46
CA SER A 117 17.72 -4.57 8.76
C SER A 117 17.96 -3.17 8.17
N ILE A 118 17.35 -2.88 7.02
CA ILE A 118 17.55 -1.64 6.28
C ILE A 118 16.76 -0.48 6.87
N HIS A 119 15.54 -0.74 7.38
CA HIS A 119 14.66 0.34 7.83
C HIS A 119 15.26 1.16 8.98
N SER A 120 16.10 0.56 9.83
CA SER A 120 16.79 1.26 10.91
C SER A 120 17.81 2.26 10.37
N ILE A 121 18.55 1.87 9.33
CA ILE A 121 19.54 2.71 8.64
C ILE A 121 18.82 3.86 7.94
N VAL A 122 17.75 3.56 7.18
CA VAL A 122 16.94 4.57 6.49
C VAL A 122 16.37 5.58 7.48
N LYS A 123 15.84 5.12 8.62
CA LYS A 123 15.29 5.99 9.65
C LYS A 123 16.35 6.95 10.23
N GLU A 124 17.56 6.47 10.50
CA GLU A 124 18.65 7.35 10.98
C GLU A 124 19.10 8.33 9.90
N THR A 125 19.24 7.88 8.65
CA THR A 125 19.55 8.78 7.52
C THR A 125 18.46 9.84 7.34
N CYS A 126 17.18 9.49 7.45
CA CYS A 126 16.10 10.46 7.36
C CYS A 126 16.23 11.54 8.45
N LYS A 127 16.65 11.16 9.66
CA LYS A 127 16.92 12.10 10.75
C LYS A 127 18.12 13.01 10.45
N ASP A 128 19.20 12.49 9.88
CA ASP A 128 20.39 13.29 9.51
C ASP A 128 20.09 14.36 8.45
N PHE A 129 19.12 14.09 7.56
CA PHE A 129 18.73 14.98 6.46
C PHE A 129 17.42 15.75 6.71
N ASP A 130 16.89 15.72 7.94
CA ASP A 130 15.61 16.36 8.30
C ASP A 130 14.43 15.96 7.39
N VAL A 131 14.35 14.68 7.06
CA VAL A 131 13.26 14.05 6.32
C VAL A 131 12.37 13.28 7.30
N PRO A 132 11.06 13.54 7.36
CA PRO A 132 10.18 12.90 8.33
C PRO A 132 9.91 11.45 7.93
N TYR A 133 10.39 10.52 8.75
CA TYR A 133 10.15 9.08 8.60
C TYR A 133 8.95 8.65 9.44
N HIS A 134 7.85 8.27 8.80
CA HIS A 134 6.61 7.90 9.47
C HIS A 134 6.39 6.38 9.50
N SER A 135 6.16 5.84 10.69
CA SER A 135 5.86 4.42 10.88
C SER A 135 4.85 4.22 12.01
N TYR A 136 3.74 3.56 11.71
CA TYR A 136 2.75 3.16 12.71
C TYR A 136 3.22 1.94 13.51
N PRO A 137 2.98 1.89 14.83
CA PRO A 137 3.42 0.78 15.67
C PRO A 137 2.65 -0.52 15.38
N SER A 138 1.44 -0.44 14.84
CA SER A 138 0.62 -1.60 14.50
C SER A 138 -0.25 -1.34 13.26
N PHE A 139 -0.67 -2.42 12.60
CA PHE A 139 -1.61 -2.39 11.48
C PHE A 139 -2.92 -1.69 11.87
N TRP A 140 -3.46 -1.98 13.05
CA TRP A 140 -4.71 -1.39 13.53
C TRP A 140 -4.61 0.12 13.76
N THR A 141 -3.45 0.61 14.21
CA THR A 141 -3.21 2.05 14.37
C THR A 141 -3.20 2.74 13.01
N ALA A 142 -2.51 2.17 12.01
CA ALA A 142 -2.51 2.67 10.64
C ALA A 142 -3.93 2.65 10.04
N LEU A 143 -4.67 1.54 10.21
CA LEU A 143 -6.04 1.40 9.72
C LEU A 143 -6.99 2.44 10.32
N LYS A 144 -6.90 2.67 11.63
CA LYS A 144 -7.68 3.72 12.29
C LYS A 144 -7.32 5.10 11.73
N ALA A 145 -6.04 5.39 11.53
CA ALA A 145 -5.61 6.66 10.98
C ALA A 145 -6.08 6.88 9.54
N HIS A 146 -6.06 5.84 8.70
CA HIS A 146 -6.64 5.86 7.37
C HIS A 146 -8.12 6.24 7.38
N PHE A 147 -8.95 5.57 8.19
CA PHE A 147 -10.38 5.91 8.25
C PHE A 147 -10.65 7.30 8.84
N LEU A 148 -9.85 7.74 9.81
CA LEU A 148 -9.92 9.11 10.33
C LEU A 148 -9.54 10.14 9.25
N HIS A 149 -8.53 9.84 8.44
CA HIS A 149 -8.14 10.67 7.29
C HIS A 149 -9.27 10.75 6.27
N LEU A 150 -9.87 9.61 5.89
CA LEU A 150 -11.02 9.58 4.99
C LEU A 150 -12.21 10.37 5.54
N LYS A 151 -12.51 10.22 6.84
CA LYS A 151 -13.58 11.00 7.49
C LYS A 151 -13.27 12.49 7.43
N LYS A 152 -12.03 12.90 7.72
CA LYS A 152 -11.60 14.31 7.66
C LYS A 152 -11.80 14.86 6.26
N VAL A 153 -11.22 14.21 5.24
CA VAL A 153 -11.29 14.61 3.83
C VAL A 153 -12.74 14.60 3.31
N GLY A 154 -13.58 13.68 3.79
CA GLY A 154 -15.00 13.63 3.43
C GLY A 154 -15.89 14.65 4.18
N SER A 155 -15.40 15.23 5.28
CA SER A 155 -16.15 16.21 6.11
C SER A 155 -15.71 17.65 5.91
N GLU A 156 -14.45 17.86 5.52
CA GLU A 156 -14.00 19.14 4.99
C GLU A 156 -14.73 19.31 3.65
N ASN A 157 -15.66 20.27 3.58
CA ASN A 157 -16.35 20.61 2.34
C ASN A 157 -15.30 20.68 1.23
N PHE A 158 -15.47 19.84 0.22
CA PHE A 158 -14.64 19.80 -0.97
C PHE A 158 -14.90 21.10 -1.77
N GLU A 159 -14.41 22.24 -1.27
CA GLU A 159 -14.08 23.37 -2.12
C GLU A 159 -12.89 22.92 -2.94
N LEU A 160 -13.20 22.27 -4.07
CA LEU A 160 -12.35 22.25 -5.25
C LEU A 160 -11.93 23.71 -5.48
N HIS A 161 -10.79 24.09 -4.91
CA HIS A 161 -10.00 25.21 -5.39
C HIS A 161 -9.46 24.75 -6.75
N LEU A 162 -10.37 24.73 -7.74
CA LEU A 162 -10.05 24.96 -9.14
C LEU A 162 -9.64 26.43 -9.23
N SER A 163 -8.51 26.77 -8.62
CA SER A 163 -7.88 28.06 -8.82
C SER A 163 -7.23 28.03 -10.19
N GLY A 164 -7.91 28.69 -11.14
CA GLY A 164 -7.34 29.55 -12.19
C GLY A 164 -6.34 28.92 -13.15
#